data_AF-A0A2K9LSW7-F1
#
_entry.id   AF-A0A2K9LSW7-F1
#
_cell.length_a   1.000
_cell.length_b   1.000
_cell.length_c   1.000
_cell.angle_alpha   90.00
_cell.angle_beta   90.00
_cell.angle_gamma   90.00
#
_symmetry.space_group_name_H-M   'P 1'
#
loop_
_entity.id
_entity.type
_entity.pdbx_description
1 polymer ?
#
loop_
_entity_poly.entity_id
_entity_poly.type
_entity_poly.pdbx_seq_one_letter_code
_entity_poly.pdbx_strand_id
1 'polypeptide(L)'
;MMTPEKEQRLAAEMRLIARQYCDGAFNKIEYRRRRQDILLQCVDQDLSAIPDEPVELLDKAPVANKAPPTAVNWLPYMMVGVTVVVLGVMGFLLTSMM
;
A
#
# COMPACT_ATOMS: atom_id res chain seq x y z
N MET A 1 -8.74 29.51 1.95
CA MET A 1 -7.83 29.62 3.11
C MET A 1 -8.30 28.65 4.17
N MET A 2 -7.42 27.75 4.63
CA MET A 2 -7.79 26.67 5.54
C MET A 2 -8.07 27.21 6.95
N THR A 3 -9.28 26.97 7.47
CA THR A 3 -9.67 27.37 8.83
C THR A 3 -9.55 26.17 9.79
N PRO A 4 -9.27 26.39 11.08
CA PRO A 4 -9.08 25.29 12.04
C PRO A 4 -10.34 24.41 12.19
N GLU A 5 -11.54 25.00 12.07
CA GLU A 5 -12.79 24.26 12.10
C GLU A 5 -12.97 23.36 10.87
N LYS A 6 -12.58 23.85 9.68
CA LYS A 6 -12.61 23.08 8.44
C LYS A 6 -11.62 21.92 8.49
N GLU A 7 -10.43 22.14 9.04
CA GLU A 7 -9.43 21.08 9.24
C GLU A 7 -9.93 19.96 10.16
N GLN A 8 -10.54 20.30 11.30
CA GLN A 8 -11.10 19.30 12.20
C GLN A 8 -12.19 18.46 11.55
N ARG A 9 -13.07 19.09 10.76
CA ARG A 9 -14.14 18.39 10.02
C ARG A 9 -13.56 17.44 8.96
N LEU A 10 -12.65 17.92 8.12
CA LEU A 10 -12.02 17.08 7.09
C LEU A 10 -11.21 15.93 7.70
N ALA A 11 -10.51 16.18 8.81
CA ALA A 11 -9.80 15.13 9.53
C ALA A 11 -10.75 14.08 10.14
N ALA A 12 -11.93 14.47 10.61
CA ALA A 12 -12.95 13.55 11.09
C ALA A 12 -13.53 12.71 9.94
N GLU A 13 -13.86 13.34 8.82
CA GLU A 13 -14.35 12.66 7.61
C GLU A 13 -13.34 11.65 7.07
N MET A 14 -12.06 12.02 7.02
CA MET A 14 -10.98 11.13 6.57
C MET A 14 -10.91 9.84 7.40
N ARG A 15 -11.07 9.94 8.73
CA ARG A 15 -11.09 8.78 9.64
C ARG A 15 -12.33 7.93 9.43
N LEU A 16 -13.48 8.57 9.21
CA LEU A 16 -14.75 7.88 8.98
C LEU A 16 -14.71 7.06 7.68
N ILE A 17 -14.18 7.63 6.59
CA ILE A 17 -14.04 6.91 5.32
C ILE A 17 -13.05 5.74 5.44
N ALA A 18 -11.94 5.91 6.14
CA ALA A 18 -11.01 4.82 6.41
C ALA A 18 -11.69 3.67 7.18
N ARG A 19 -12.49 3.99 8.19
CA ARG A 19 -13.25 3.00 8.95
C ARG A 19 -14.28 2.28 8.09
N GLN A 20 -15.07 3.02 7.31
CA GLN A 20 -16.07 2.42 6.41
C GLN A 20 -15.43 1.49 5.35
N TYR A 21 -14.21 1.80 4.90
CA TYR A 21 -13.46 0.90 4.02
C TYR A 21 -13.04 -0.39 4.74
N CYS A 22 -12.54 -0.29 5.99
CA CYS A 22 -12.23 -1.46 6.81
C CYS A 22 -13.47 -2.32 7.12
N ASP A 23 -14.62 -1.68 7.31
CA ASP A 23 -15.91 -2.33 7.54
C ASP A 23 -16.53 -2.91 6.24
N GLY A 24 -15.88 -2.72 5.09
CA GLY A 24 -16.31 -3.29 3.81
C GLY A 24 -17.51 -2.59 3.16
N ALA A 25 -17.84 -1.36 3.59
CA ALA A 25 -19.00 -0.62 3.09
C ALA A 25 -18.88 -0.23 1.60
N PHE A 26 -17.67 -0.22 1.04
CA PHE A 26 -17.42 0.06 -0.38
C PHE A 26 -16.09 -0.52 -0.87
N ASN A 27 -15.92 -0.58 -2.19
CA ASN A 27 -14.72 -1.11 -2.83
C ASN A 27 -13.51 -0.15 -2.76
N LYS A 28 -12.33 -0.66 -3.11
CA LYS A 28 -11.07 0.11 -3.10
C LYS A 28 -11.08 1.32 -4.05
N ILE A 29 -11.82 1.27 -5.15
CA ILE A 29 -11.88 2.37 -6.13
C ILE A 29 -12.68 3.54 -5.54
N GLU A 30 -13.80 3.26 -4.91
CA GLU A 30 -14.61 4.25 -4.20
C GLU A 30 -13.86 4.86 -3.03
N TYR A 31 -13.12 4.05 -2.27
CA TYR A 31 -12.24 4.57 -1.21
C TYR A 31 -11.27 5.61 -1.76
N ARG A 32 -10.61 5.30 -2.89
CA ARG A 32 -9.65 6.22 -3.52
C ARG A 32 -10.30 7.51 -3.99
N ARG A 33 -11.48 7.43 -4.62
CA ARG A 33 -12.24 8.62 -5.06
C ARG A 33 -12.61 9.51 -3.89
N ARG A 34 -13.28 8.96 -2.87
CA ARG A 34 -13.74 9.76 -1.73
C ARG A 34 -12.56 10.34 -0.92
N ARG A 35 -11.45 9.59 -0.81
CA ARG A 35 -10.22 10.09 -0.20
C ARG A 35 -9.65 11.27 -0.99
N GLN A 36 -9.67 11.21 -2.33
CA GLN A 36 -9.21 12.29 -3.19
C GLN A 36 -10.09 13.53 -3.02
N ASP A 37 -11.42 13.37 -2.97
CA ASP A 37 -12.36 14.49 -2.77
C ASP A 37 -12.10 15.25 -1.46
N ILE A 38 -11.84 14.53 -0.35
CA ILE A 38 -11.48 15.15 0.93
C ILE A 38 -10.15 15.89 0.82
N LEU A 39 -9.15 15.29 0.18
CA LEU A 39 -7.84 15.91 0.02
C LEU A 39 -7.92 17.18 -0.84
N LEU A 40 -8.74 17.21 -1.88
CA LEU A 40 -8.98 18.41 -2.69
C LEU A 40 -9.53 19.56 -1.83
N GLN A 41 -10.46 19.26 -0.92
CA GLN A 41 -11.02 20.25 -0.02
C GLN A 41 -10.01 20.82 0.98
N CYS A 42 -8.94 20.07 1.30
CA CYS A 42 -7.86 20.54 2.17
C CYS A 42 -6.94 21.55 1.49
N VAL A 43 -6.71 21.41 0.19
CA VAL A 43 -5.68 22.19 -0.51
C VAL A 43 -6.21 23.54 -1.00
N ASP A 44 -7.54 23.77 -1.03
CA ASP A 44 -8.16 25.01 -1.57
C ASP A 44 -7.55 25.41 -2.93
N GLN A 45 -7.10 24.42 -3.70
CA GLN A 45 -6.33 24.62 -4.91
C GLN A 45 -7.11 23.93 -6.04
N ASP A 46 -7.62 24.76 -6.95
CA ASP A 46 -8.12 24.30 -8.23
C ASP A 46 -6.98 23.55 -8.93
N LEU A 47 -7.07 22.22 -8.97
CA LEU A 47 -6.14 21.38 -9.72
C LEU A 47 -6.28 21.57 -11.25
N SER A 48 -7.14 22.47 -11.73
CA SER A 48 -7.17 22.91 -13.13
C SER A 48 -5.85 23.55 -13.58
N ALA A 49 -4.96 23.88 -12.65
CA ALA A 49 -3.61 24.37 -12.92
C ALA A 49 -2.51 23.29 -12.82
N ILE A 50 -2.83 22.04 -12.44
CA ILE A 50 -1.93 20.92 -12.73
C ILE A 50 -2.16 20.62 -14.22
N PRO A 51 -1.15 20.73 -15.09
CA PRO A 51 -1.30 20.32 -16.48
C PRO A 51 -1.86 18.90 -16.49
N ASP A 52 -2.97 18.70 -17.20
CA ASP A 52 -3.46 17.38 -17.57
C ASP A 52 -2.30 16.65 -18.27
N GLU A 53 -1.52 15.87 -17.51
CA GLU A 53 -0.71 14.83 -18.12
C GLU A 53 -1.74 13.91 -18.78
N PRO A 54 -1.69 13.75 -20.12
CA PRO A 54 -2.78 13.17 -20.86
C PRO A 54 -3.11 11.80 -20.27
N VAL A 55 -4.35 11.64 -19.83
CA VAL A 55 -4.96 10.32 -19.67
C VAL A 55 -5.05 9.76 -21.09
N GLU A 56 -3.96 9.19 -21.58
CA GLU A 56 -3.98 8.33 -22.76
C GLU A 56 -4.95 7.20 -22.44
N LEU A 57 -6.15 7.30 -23.02
CA LEU A 57 -7.01 6.18 -23.36
C LEU A 57 -6.23 5.27 -24.32
N LEU A 58 -5.24 4.55 -23.80
CA LEU A 58 -4.55 3.48 -24.50
C LEU A 58 -5.24 2.16 -24.15
N ASP A 59 -6.40 1.95 -24.78
CA ASP A 59 -6.84 0.61 -25.08
C ASP A 59 -5.72 -0.06 -25.90
N LYS A 60 -5.19 -1.19 -25.41
CA LYS A 60 -4.01 -1.97 -25.87
C LYS A 60 -2.62 -1.48 -25.43
N ALA A 61 -2.18 -1.95 -24.27
CA ALA A 61 -1.02 -2.83 -24.10
C ALA A 61 -0.79 -3.08 -22.59
N PRO A 62 -0.31 -4.26 -22.15
CA PRO A 62 0.04 -4.48 -20.76
C PRO A 62 1.36 -3.76 -20.49
N VAL A 63 1.29 -2.47 -20.16
CA VAL A 63 2.47 -1.74 -19.69
C VAL A 63 2.73 -2.19 -18.26
N ALA A 64 3.66 -3.13 -18.17
CA ALA A 64 4.34 -3.53 -16.97
C ALA A 64 4.94 -2.28 -16.29
N ASN A 65 4.14 -1.60 -15.46
CA ASN A 65 4.64 -0.66 -14.49
C ASN A 65 5.46 -1.46 -13.49
N LYS A 66 6.78 -1.47 -13.73
CA LYS A 66 7.79 -1.85 -12.75
C LYS A 66 7.57 -0.95 -11.53
N ALA A 67 6.80 -1.46 -10.58
CA ALA A 67 6.92 -1.02 -9.20
C ALA A 67 8.41 -1.03 -8.83
N PRO A 68 8.91 -0.10 -8.00
CA PRO A 68 10.19 -0.34 -7.34
C PRO A 68 10.09 -1.75 -6.75
N PRO A 69 11.06 -2.66 -6.97
CA PRO A 69 10.94 -4.02 -6.51
C PRO A 69 10.66 -3.93 -5.02
N THR A 70 9.43 -4.28 -4.62
CA THR A 70 9.07 -4.49 -3.23
C THR A 70 10.21 -5.33 -2.69
N ALA A 71 11.02 -4.76 -1.79
CA ALA A 71 12.21 -5.42 -1.28
C ALA A 71 11.77 -6.84 -0.93
N VAL A 72 12.21 -7.81 -1.74
CA VAL A 72 11.76 -9.18 -1.61
C VAL A 72 12.23 -9.56 -0.21
N ASN A 73 11.30 -9.83 0.69
CA ASN A 73 11.67 -10.19 2.05
C ASN A 73 12.24 -11.61 1.98
N TRP A 74 13.56 -11.72 1.79
CA TRP A 74 14.34 -12.97 1.78
C TRP A 74 14.51 -13.56 3.17
N LEU A 75 14.18 -12.78 4.21
CA LEU A 75 14.29 -13.13 5.63
C LEU A 75 13.63 -14.48 6.00
N PRO A 76 12.37 -14.78 5.60
CA PRO A 76 11.77 -16.10 5.82
C PRO A 76 12.52 -17.24 5.13
N TYR A 77 13.01 -17.05 3.90
CA TYR A 77 13.75 -18.10 3.17
C TYR A 77 15.11 -18.39 3.81
N MET A 78 15.81 -17.35 4.27
CA MET A 78 17.07 -17.49 5.02
C MET A 78 16.84 -18.23 6.34
N MET A 79 15.75 -17.93 7.06
CA MET A 79 15.40 -18.67 8.28
C MET A 79 15.19 -20.16 8.02
N VAL A 80 14.45 -20.53 6.97
CA VAL A 80 14.22 -21.95 6.62
C VAL A 80 15.53 -22.64 6.21
N GLY A 81 16.39 -21.95 5.45
CA GLY A 81 17.71 -22.50 5.10
C GLY A 81 18.55 -22.80 6.33
N VAL A 82 18.62 -21.87 7.29
CA VAL A 82 19.38 -22.04 8.54
C VAL A 82 18.81 -23.19 9.37
N THR A 83 17.49 -23.31 9.50
CA THR A 83 16.90 -24.41 10.30
C THR A 83 17.18 -25.77 9.70
N VAL A 84 17.11 -25.92 8.37
CA VAL A 84 17.44 -27.18 7.68
C VAL A 84 18.91 -27.56 7.89
N VAL A 85 19.83 -26.59 7.79
CA VAL A 85 21.26 -26.84 8.03
C VAL A 85 21.51 -27.26 9.48
N VAL A 86 20.92 -26.57 10.46
CA VAL A 86 21.07 -26.92 11.88
C VAL A 86 20.52 -28.31 12.16
N LEU A 87 19.34 -28.65 11.65
CA LEU A 87 18.77 -30.00 11.80
C LEU A 87 19.64 -31.07 11.12
N GLY A 88 20.19 -30.77 9.94
CA GLY A 88 21.12 -31.66 9.24
C GLY A 88 22.40 -31.90 10.02
N VAL A 89 23.01 -30.85 10.58
CA VAL A 89 24.22 -30.96 11.43
C VAL A 89 23.91 -31.73 12.71
N MET A 90 22.79 -31.42 13.38
CA MET A 90 22.37 -32.14 14.59
C MET A 90 22.11 -33.63 14.29
N GLY A 91 21.42 -33.94 13.19
CA GLY A 91 21.19 -35.31 12.75
C GLY A 91 22.49 -36.04 12.40
N PHE A 92 23.41 -35.38 11.70
CA PHE A 92 24.72 -35.92 11.38
C PHE A 92 25.54 -36.22 12.64
N LEU A 93 25.59 -35.27 13.58
CA LEU A 93 26.28 -35.45 14.86
C LEU A 93 25.71 -36.63 15.63
N LEU A 94 24.37 -36.73 15.74
CA LEU A 94 23.71 -37.86 16.38
C LEU A 94 24.06 -39.20 15.72
N THR A 95 24.07 -39.27 14.39
CA THR A 95 24.44 -40.49 13.65
C THR A 95 25.92 -40.82 13.79
N SER A 96 26.79 -39.82 13.91
CA SER A 96 28.25 -40.02 14.03
C SER A 96 28.71 -40.42 15.43
N MET A 97 27.93 -40.07 16.47
CA MET A 97 28.20 -40.43 17.86
C MET A 97 27.58 -41.78 18.26
N MET A 98 26.76 -42.36 17.39
CA MET A 98 26.08 -43.64 17.56
C MET A 98 26.83 -44.73 16.80
#